data_AF-A0A8X6KNA7-F1
#
_entry.id   AF-A0A8X6KNA7-F1
#
_cell.length_a   1.000
_cell.length_b   1.000
_cell.length_c   1.000
_cell.angle_alpha   90.00
_cell.angle_beta   90.00
_cell.angle_gamma   90.00
#
_symmetry.space_group_name_H-M   'P 1'
#
loop_
_entity.id
_entity.type
_entity.pdbx_description
1 polymer ?
#
loop_
_entity_poly.entity_id
_entity_poly.type
_entity_poly.pdbx_seq_one_letter_code
_entity_poly.pdbx_strand_id
1 'polypeptide(L)'
;AVTFGTGILVYFLLYEYPQNHPSITEAELKYITDGQESDMSENRPAVPWKKIFTSVPCYAYYYGLFGHYWSISYFLSVHPTFMGTILHFSMTENGATSCLPVAMKSVGGVIASFVSNWLTKKNYVGVNKLRKGCTSI
;
A
#
# COMPACT_ATOMS: atom_id res chain seq x y z
N ALA A 1 -3.65 25.27 1.47
CA ALA A 1 -3.62 25.35 2.95
C ALA A 1 -3.54 23.97 3.61
N VAL A 2 -4.45 23.04 3.27
CA VAL A 2 -4.49 21.67 3.85
C VAL A 2 -3.20 20.87 3.64
N THR A 3 -2.57 20.98 2.46
CA THR A 3 -1.30 20.28 2.14
C THR A 3 -0.09 20.83 2.90
N PHE A 4 -0.05 22.13 3.16
CA PHE A 4 1.04 22.75 3.94
C PHE A 4 0.91 22.45 5.43
N GLY A 5 -0.31 22.47 5.97
CA GLY A 5 -0.56 22.14 7.38
C GLY A 5 -0.26 20.68 7.72
N THR A 6 -0.62 19.76 6.82
CA THR A 6 -0.28 18.34 6.97
C THR A 6 1.22 18.08 6.83
N GLY A 7 1.91 18.78 5.93
CA GLY A 7 3.37 18.69 5.80
C GLY A 7 4.12 19.09 7.08
N ILE A 8 3.70 20.18 7.73
CA ILE A 8 4.29 20.63 9.00
C ILE A 8 4.06 19.59 10.11
N LEU A 9 2.84 19.05 10.24
CA LEU A 9 2.54 18.02 11.23
C LEU A 9 3.38 16.75 11.03
N VAL A 10 3.53 16.30 9.78
CA VAL A 10 4.35 15.13 9.45
C VAL A 10 5.82 15.39 9.80
N TYR A 11 6.35 16.58 9.52
CA TYR A 11 7.73 16.93 9.86
C TYR A 11 8.03 16.82 11.36
N PHE A 12 7.08 17.19 12.23
CA PHE A 12 7.28 17.11 13.68
C PHE A 12 7.03 15.71 14.27
N LEU A 13 6.20 14.90 13.61
CA LEU A 13 5.77 13.59 14.13
C LEU A 13 6.53 12.41 13.54
N LEU A 14 7.16 12.57 12.38
CA LEU A 14 7.70 11.46 11.60
C LEU A 14 9.23 11.48 11.64
N TYR A 15 9.80 10.49 12.31
CA TYR A 15 11.25 10.29 12.45
C TYR A 15 11.66 9.07 11.62
N GLU A 16 12.77 9.18 10.87
CA GLU A 16 13.23 8.11 9.97
C GLU A 16 13.75 6.88 10.71
N TYR A 17 14.37 7.08 11.88
CA TYR A 17 14.92 6.02 12.70
C TYR A 17 14.21 5.97 14.05
N PRO A 18 13.83 4.78 14.54
CA PRO A 18 13.19 4.64 15.85
C PRO A 18 14.08 5.14 16.99
N GLN A 19 15.41 5.12 16.80
CA GLN A 19 16.40 5.63 17.75
C GLN A 19 16.33 7.15 17.96
N ASN A 20 15.85 7.90 16.96
CA ASN A 20 15.75 9.36 17.01
C ASN A 20 14.39 9.85 17.54
N HIS A 21 13.48 8.94 17.85
CA HIS A 21 12.12 9.29 18.27
C HIS A 21 12.10 9.68 19.77
N PRO A 22 11.66 10.90 20.13
CA PRO A 22 11.82 11.42 21.50
C PRO A 22 10.93 10.74 22.55
N SER A 23 9.86 10.06 22.14
CA SER A 23 8.88 9.44 23.04
C SER A 23 8.90 7.90 23.02
N ILE A 24 9.91 7.27 22.42
CA ILE A 24 9.99 5.80 22.37
C ILE A 24 10.51 5.22 23.70
N THR A 25 9.92 4.12 24.15
CA THR A 25 10.38 3.42 25.37
C THR A 25 11.50 2.44 25.03
N GLU A 26 12.46 2.22 25.92
CA GLU A 26 13.55 1.25 25.70
C GLU A 26 13.04 -0.17 25.40
N ALA A 27 11.95 -0.59 26.05
CA ALA A 27 11.29 -1.87 25.79
C ALA A 27 10.70 -1.97 24.37
N GLU A 28 10.13 -0.89 23.86
CA GLU A 28 9.58 -0.81 22.50
C GLU A 28 10.71 -0.76 21.46
N LEU A 29 11.75 0.04 21.73
CA LEU A 29 12.94 0.11 20.88
C LEU A 29 13.61 -1.26 20.76
N LYS A 30 13.74 -1.98 21.88
CA LYS A 30 14.24 -3.35 21.87
C LYS A 30 13.32 -4.27 21.08
N TYR A 31 12.00 -4.21 21.28
CA TYR A 31 11.04 -5.03 20.51
C TYR A 31 11.12 -4.80 19.00
N ILE A 32 11.29 -3.56 18.55
CA ILE A 32 11.38 -3.22 17.12
C ILE A 32 12.72 -3.65 16.53
N THR A 33 13.80 -3.52 17.31
CA THR A 33 15.18 -3.82 16.87
C THR A 33 15.49 -5.31 16.95
N ASP A 34 14.82 -6.06 17.82
CA ASP A 34 15.00 -7.50 18.00
C ASP A 34 14.52 -8.26 16.75
N GLY A 35 15.48 -8.85 16.03
CA GLY A 35 15.24 -9.54 14.76
C GLY A 35 15.41 -8.69 13.49
N GLN A 36 15.81 -7.41 13.60
CA GLN A 36 16.28 -6.64 12.45
C GLN A 36 17.73 -7.02 12.10
N GLU A 37 18.04 -7.16 10.80
CA GLU A 37 19.43 -7.26 10.36
C GLU A 37 20.16 -5.97 10.76
N SER A 38 21.12 -6.10 11.67
CA SER A 38 21.93 -5.00 12.20
C SER A 38 22.46 -4.10 11.09
N ASP A 39 22.30 -2.79 11.26
CA ASP A 39 22.79 -1.70 10.41
C ASP A 39 23.74 -2.14 9.27
N MET A 40 23.17 -2.37 8.09
CA MET A 40 23.89 -2.52 6.82
C MET A 40 24.55 -1.20 6.36
N SER A 41 24.78 -0.24 7.27
CA SER A 41 25.24 1.10 6.95
C SER A 41 26.75 1.15 6.68
N GLU A 42 27.54 0.24 7.27
CA GLU A 42 29.00 0.32 7.16
C GLU A 42 29.57 -0.44 5.93
N ASN A 43 28.82 -1.39 5.35
CA ASN A 43 29.27 -2.17 4.18
C ASN A 43 28.10 -2.57 3.26
N ARG A 44 27.32 -1.61 2.75
CA ARG A 44 26.25 -1.91 1.79
C ARG A 44 26.87 -2.42 0.47
N PRO A 45 26.62 -3.68 0.06
CA PRO A 45 27.14 -4.17 -1.22
C PRO A 45 26.52 -3.38 -2.38
N ALA A 46 27.28 -3.22 -3.46
CA ALA A 46 26.80 -2.55 -4.67
C ALA A 46 25.50 -3.23 -5.17
N VAL A 47 24.49 -2.41 -5.49
CA VAL A 47 23.18 -2.91 -5.93
C VAL A 47 23.37 -3.74 -7.21
N PRO A 48 22.97 -5.03 -7.23
CA PRO A 48 23.24 -5.91 -8.36
C PRO A 48 22.22 -5.70 -9.48
N TRP A 49 22.28 -4.55 -10.15
CA TRP A 49 21.36 -4.13 -11.23
C TRP A 49 21.13 -5.22 -12.27
N LYS A 50 22.20 -5.86 -12.76
CA LYS A 50 22.10 -6.94 -13.74
C LYS A 50 21.24 -8.10 -13.22
N LYS A 51 21.44 -8.53 -11.98
CA LYS A 51 20.64 -9.64 -11.41
C LYS A 51 19.18 -9.26 -11.24
N ILE A 52 18.88 -8.00 -10.89
CA ILE A 52 17.50 -7.50 -10.77
C ILE A 52 16.81 -7.53 -12.15
N PHE A 53 17.44 -6.93 -13.15
CA PHE A 53 16.89 -6.88 -14.52
C PHE A 53 16.82 -8.26 -15.19
N THR A 54 17.61 -9.24 -14.76
CA THR A 54 17.52 -10.61 -15.33
C THR A 54 16.57 -11.51 -14.53
N SER A 55 15.95 -11.00 -13.45
CA SER A 55 15.11 -11.82 -12.57
C SER A 55 13.67 -11.94 -13.07
N VAL A 56 13.16 -13.17 -13.13
CA VAL A 56 11.76 -13.47 -13.50
C VAL A 56 10.74 -12.75 -12.60
N PRO A 57 10.92 -12.70 -11.26
CA PRO A 57 9.98 -11.99 -10.39
C PRO A 57 9.88 -10.49 -10.67
N CYS A 58 10.98 -9.85 -11.12
CA CYS A 58 10.98 -8.42 -11.45
C CYS A 58 10.09 -8.13 -12.66
N TYR A 59 10.19 -8.93 -13.72
CA TYR A 59 9.31 -8.80 -14.88
C TYR A 59 7.86 -9.12 -14.55
N ALA A 60 7.60 -10.20 -13.79
CA ALA A 60 6.25 -10.54 -13.37
C ALA A 60 5.58 -9.39 -12.59
N TYR A 61 6.32 -8.74 -11.70
CA TYR A 61 5.86 -7.54 -10.99
C TYR A 61 5.62 -6.36 -11.94
N TYR A 62 6.54 -6.10 -12.87
CA TYR A 62 6.41 -5.01 -13.84
C TYR A 62 5.16 -5.15 -14.70
N TYR A 63 4.93 -6.33 -15.29
CA TYR A 63 3.72 -6.58 -16.09
C TYR A 63 2.45 -6.54 -15.24
N GLY A 64 2.51 -7.02 -13.99
CA GLY A 64 1.40 -6.92 -13.04
C GLY A 64 1.03 -5.47 -12.73
N LEU A 65 2.03 -4.62 -12.45
CA LEU A 65 1.83 -3.18 -12.24
C LEU A 65 1.30 -2.50 -13.49
N PHE A 66 1.88 -2.80 -14.65
CA PHE A 66 1.44 -2.23 -15.92
C PHE A 66 -0.04 -2.56 -16.18
N GLY A 67 -0.43 -3.83 -16.03
CA GLY A 67 -1.82 -4.25 -16.16
C GLY A 67 -2.74 -3.57 -15.16
N HIS A 68 -2.29 -3.41 -13.90
CA HIS A 68 -3.05 -2.69 -12.88
C HIS A 68 -3.31 -1.23 -13.25
N TYR A 69 -2.25 -0.48 -13.60
CA TYR A 69 -2.38 0.93 -14.00
C TYR A 69 -3.20 1.09 -15.28
N TRP A 70 -2.93 0.25 -16.29
CA TRP A 70 -3.71 0.26 -17.52
C TRP A 70 -5.20 0.02 -17.26
N SER A 71 -5.54 -1.00 -16.47
CA SER A 71 -6.93 -1.32 -16.14
C SER A 71 -7.61 -0.19 -15.38
N ILE A 72 -6.92 0.47 -14.44
CA ILE A 72 -7.51 1.57 -13.67
C ILE A 72 -7.71 2.81 -14.55
N SER A 73 -6.74 3.14 -15.41
CA SER A 73 -6.84 4.26 -16.34
C SER A 73 -7.93 4.04 -17.39
N TYR A 74 -8.05 2.81 -17.89
CA TYR A 74 -9.12 2.43 -18.80
C TYR A 74 -10.49 2.55 -18.13
N PHE A 75 -10.65 2.00 -16.92
CA PHE A 75 -11.89 2.08 -16.17
C PHE A 75 -12.28 3.55 -15.91
N LEU A 76 -11.36 4.36 -15.40
CA LEU A 76 -11.62 5.78 -15.13
C LEU A 76 -12.00 6.60 -16.38
N SER A 77 -11.53 6.20 -17.56
CA SER A 77 -11.82 6.91 -18.81
C SER A 77 -13.14 6.44 -19.42
N VAL A 78 -13.35 5.14 -19.53
CA VAL A 78 -14.51 4.56 -20.22
C VAL A 78 -15.77 4.55 -19.36
N HIS A 79 -15.62 4.39 -18.04
CA HIS A 79 -16.76 4.39 -17.10
C HIS A 79 -17.61 5.67 -17.16
N PRO A 80 -17.06 6.90 -17.04
CA PRO A 80 -17.87 8.10 -17.11
C PRO A 80 -18.48 8.33 -18.49
N THR A 81 -17.76 7.98 -19.57
CA THR A 81 -18.29 8.08 -20.94
C THR A 81 -19.45 7.12 -21.16
N PHE A 82 -19.36 5.87 -20.68
CA PHE A 82 -20.43 4.88 -20.78
C PHE A 82 -21.70 5.34 -20.04
N MET A 83 -21.55 5.82 -18.80
CA MET A 83 -22.67 6.28 -17.98
C MET A 83 -23.38 7.51 -18.57
N GLY A 84 -22.62 8.46 -19.14
CA GLY A 84 -23.18 9.66 -19.74
C GLY A 84 -23.79 9.43 -21.14
N THR A 85 -23.14 8.63 -21.99
CA THR A 85 -23.53 8.49 -23.41
C THR A 85 -24.56 7.39 -23.64
N ILE A 86 -24.50 6.28 -22.91
CA ILE A 86 -25.38 5.11 -23.14
C ILE A 86 -26.51 5.06 -22.12
N LEU A 87 -26.25 5.38 -20.85
CA LEU A 87 -27.27 5.38 -19.78
C LEU A 87 -27.95 6.75 -19.58
N HIS A 88 -27.47 7.82 -20.23
CA HIS A 88 -27.98 9.18 -20.09
C HIS A 88 -28.08 9.67 -18.63
N PHE A 89 -27.19 9.22 -17.74
CA PHE A 89 -27.19 9.67 -16.34
C PHE A 89 -26.75 11.13 -16.21
N SER A 90 -27.33 11.83 -15.23
CA SER A 90 -26.89 13.17 -14.86
C SER A 90 -25.49 13.13 -14.23
N MET A 91 -24.72 14.23 -14.35
CA MET A 91 -23.34 14.32 -13.81
C MET A 91 -23.28 14.01 -12.29
N THR A 92 -24.32 14.39 -11.55
CA THR A 92 -24.43 14.19 -10.09
C THR A 92 -24.61 12.71 -9.73
N GLU A 93 -25.46 11.99 -10.46
CA GLU A 93 -25.70 10.56 -10.23
C GLU A 93 -24.49 9.72 -10.64
N ASN A 94 -23.85 10.06 -11.76
CA ASN A 94 -22.62 9.40 -12.21
C ASN A 94 -21.48 9.55 -11.18
N GLY A 95 -21.35 10.73 -10.55
CA GLY A 95 -20.39 10.94 -9.47
C GLY A 95 -20.65 10.06 -8.24
N ALA A 96 -21.91 9.90 -7.86
CA ALA A 96 -22.32 9.04 -6.75
C ALA A 96 -22.11 7.54 -7.06
N THR A 97 -22.39 7.11 -8.29
CA THR A 97 -22.16 5.71 -8.70
C THR A 97 -20.66 5.41 -8.87
N SER A 98 -19.87 6.37 -9.35
CA SER A 98 -18.42 6.22 -9.54
C SER A 98 -17.65 6.15 -8.22
N CYS A 99 -18.11 6.85 -7.18
CA CYS A 99 -17.45 6.82 -5.87
C CYS A 99 -17.77 5.54 -5.07
N LEU A 100 -18.88 4.86 -5.37
CA LEU A 100 -19.33 3.68 -4.63
C LEU A 100 -18.32 2.50 -4.70
N PRO A 101 -17.81 2.07 -5.87
CA PRO A 101 -16.79 1.02 -5.94
C PRO A 101 -15.51 1.39 -5.19
N VAL A 102 -15.11 2.66 -5.24
CA VAL A 102 -13.90 3.15 -4.55
C VAL A 102 -14.10 3.14 -3.03
N ALA A 103 -15.27 3.55 -2.56
CA ALA A 103 -15.64 3.50 -1.14
C ALA A 103 -15.78 2.05 -0.64
N MET A 104 -16.37 1.15 -1.44
CA MET A 104 -16.44 -0.26 -1.11
C MET A 104 -15.05 -0.89 -1.00
N LYS A 105 -14.13 -0.51 -1.90
CA LYS A 105 -12.73 -0.97 -1.84
C LYS A 105 -12.02 -0.48 -0.58
N SER A 106 -12.21 0.78 -0.19
CA SER A 106 -11.57 1.32 1.02
C SER A 106 -12.09 0.64 2.29
N VAL A 107 -13.40 0.45 2.41
CA VAL A 107 -14.01 -0.27 3.54
C VAL A 107 -13.56 -1.74 3.56
N GLY A 108 -13.53 -2.39 2.39
CA GLY A 108 -13.03 -3.76 2.24
C GLY A 108 -11.58 -3.91 2.70
N GLY A 109 -10.72 -2.94 2.37
CA GLY A 109 -9.31 -2.93 2.82
C GLY A 109 -9.17 -2.82 4.33
N VAL A 110 -10.01 -2.02 4.99
CA VAL A 110 -10.03 -1.90 6.45
C VAL A 110 -10.44 -3.23 7.09
N ILE A 111 -11.52 -3.84 6.60
CA ILE A 111 -12.00 -5.14 7.11
C ILE A 111 -10.93 -6.23 6.90
N ALA A 112 -10.33 -6.30 5.71
CA ALA A 112 -9.27 -7.25 5.40
C ALA A 112 -8.04 -7.06 6.33
N SER A 113 -7.73 -5.82 6.72
CA SER A 113 -6.65 -5.53 7.67
C SER A 113 -6.96 -6.04 9.07
N PHE A 114 -8.20 -5.85 9.55
CA PHE A 114 -8.63 -6.42 10.84
C PHE A 114 -8.60 -7.95 10.82
N VAL A 115 -9.10 -8.57 9.76
CA VAL A 115 -9.09 -10.04 9.57
C VAL A 115 -7.66 -10.58 9.51
N SER A 116 -6.76 -9.89 8.81
CA SER A 116 -5.34 -10.24 8.72
C SER A 116 -4.65 -10.22 10.08
N ASN A 117 -4.87 -9.16 10.87
CA ASN A 117 -4.35 -9.06 12.22
C ASN A 117 -4.90 -10.17 13.14
N TRP A 118 -6.18 -10.52 12.99
CA TRP A 118 -6.78 -11.62 13.76
C TRP A 118 -6.21 -12.99 13.38
N LEU A 119 -6.04 -13.26 12.09
CA LEU A 119 -5.45 -14.51 11.58
C LEU A 119 -4.00 -14.70 12.04
N THR A 120 -3.23 -13.61 12.08
CA THR A 120 -1.82 -13.63 12.52
C THR A 120 -1.72 -13.87 14.04
N LYS A 121 -2.55 -13.17 14.84
CA LYS A 121 -2.56 -13.36 16.31
C LYS A 121 -2.89 -14.79 16.73
N LYS A 122 -3.71 -15.49 15.95
CA LYS A 122 -4.08 -16.89 16.21
C LYS A 122 -3.19 -17.93 15.53
N ASN A 123 -2.14 -17.50 14.81
CA ASN A 123 -1.19 -18.37 14.09
C ASN A 123 -1.84 -19.39 13.11
N TYR A 124 -3.04 -19.11 12.60
CA TYR A 124 -3.75 -20.05 11.71
C TYR A 124 -3.14 -20.12 10.30
N VAL A 125 -2.52 -19.02 9.84
CA VAL A 125 -1.98 -18.91 8.48
C VAL A 125 -0.58 -18.32 8.56
N GLY A 126 0.38 -18.94 7.88
CA GLY A 126 1.74 -18.40 7.80
C GLY A 126 1.75 -17.01 7.17
N VAL A 127 2.53 -16.09 7.76
CA VAL A 127 2.60 -14.67 7.40
C VAL A 127 2.82 -14.45 5.90
N ASN A 128 3.59 -15.33 5.24
CA ASN A 128 3.84 -15.26 3.80
C ASN A 128 2.60 -15.52 2.92
N LYS A 129 1.72 -16.44 3.33
CA LYS A 129 0.47 -16.73 2.61
C LYS A 129 -0.55 -15.62 2.84
N LEU A 130 -0.61 -15.12 4.08
CA LEU A 130 -1.48 -14.02 4.46
C LEU A 130 -1.12 -12.73 3.70
N ARG A 131 0.18 -12.39 3.64
CA ARG A 131 0.67 -11.19 2.94
C ARG A 131 0.30 -11.21 1.46
N LYS A 132 0.47 -12.36 0.79
CA LYS A 132 0.10 -12.53 -0.62
C LYS A 132 -1.41 -12.41 -0.83
N GLY A 133 -2.22 -12.93 0.10
CA GLY A 133 -3.67 -12.82 0.06
C GLY A 133 -4.16 -11.38 0.20
N CYS A 134 -3.61 -10.62 1.16
CA CYS A 134 -3.98 -9.22 1.37
C CYS A 134 -3.66 -8.32 0.17
N THR A 135 -2.58 -8.58 -0.55
CA THR A 135 -2.22 -7.81 -1.77
C THR A 135 -3.14 -8.12 -2.96
N SER A 136 -3.89 -9.23 -2.92
CA SER A 136 -4.82 -9.62 -3.99
C SER A 136 -6.20 -8.96 -3.86
N ILE A 137 -6.50 -8.30 -2.74
CA ILE A 137 -7.75 -7.58 -2.44
C ILE A 137 -7.55 -6.09 -2.73
#